data_AF-A0A8F7CEV7-F1
#
_entry.id   AF-A0A8F7CEV7-F1
#
_cell.length_a   1.000
_cell.length_b   1.000
_cell.length_c   1.000
_cell.angle_alpha   90.00
_cell.angle_beta   90.00
_cell.angle_gamma   90.00
#
_symmetry.space_group_name_H-M   'P 1'
#
loop_
_entity.id
_entity.type
_entity.pdbx_description
1 polymer ?
#
loop_
_entity_poly.entity_id
_entity_poly.type
_entity_poly.pdbx_seq_one_letter_code
_entity_poly.pdbx_strand_id
1 'polypeptide(L)'
;YISNATKTTYHYVFHDLVDHRSDNWFLMSSPLPSLVILATYILFVKIGPLYMKGRPAYNLNKIILFYNFLQICCCGHIIKSAAVLTFRSNPRLFCEPVNYSNDPIAIQIAETCW
;
A
#
# COMPACT_ATOMS: atom_id res chain seq x y z
N TYR A 1 11.63 -26.59 17.99
CA TYR A 1 12.50 -25.43 18.29
C TYR A 1 12.40 -24.33 17.23
N ILE A 2 12.70 -24.59 15.94
CA ILE A 2 12.65 -23.58 14.88
C ILE A 2 11.23 -23.00 14.67
N SER A 3 10.16 -23.81 14.74
CA SER A 3 8.77 -23.33 14.57
C SER A 3 8.30 -22.39 15.68
N ASN A 4 8.82 -22.55 16.90
CA ASN A 4 8.43 -21.71 18.03
C ASN A 4 9.15 -20.36 17.94
N ALA A 5 10.42 -20.35 17.54
CA ALA A 5 11.18 -19.13 17.30
C ALA A 5 10.57 -18.31 16.16
N THR A 6 10.19 -18.93 15.04
CA THR A 6 9.54 -18.22 13.92
C THR A 6 8.17 -17.69 14.29
N LYS A 7 7.38 -18.44 15.08
CA LYS A 7 6.09 -17.97 15.59
C LYS A 7 6.25 -16.76 16.53
N THR A 8 7.21 -16.79 17.45
CA THR A 8 7.49 -15.66 18.35
C THR A 8 7.95 -14.41 17.58
N THR A 9 8.86 -14.57 16.62
CA THR A 9 9.32 -13.44 15.79
C THR A 9 8.20 -12.87 14.92
N TYR A 10 7.36 -13.73 14.35
CA TYR A 10 6.20 -13.28 13.57
C TYR A 10 5.24 -12.44 14.40
N HIS A 11 4.86 -12.94 15.59
CA HIS A 11 4.00 -12.18 16.50
C HIS A 11 4.63 -10.85 16.90
N TYR A 12 5.91 -10.84 17.24
CA TYR A 12 6.58 -9.59 17.60
C TYR A 12 6.53 -8.53 16.49
N VAL A 13 6.82 -8.91 15.25
CA VAL A 13 6.89 -7.95 14.14
C VAL A 13 5.51 -7.53 13.64
N PHE A 14 4.58 -8.48 13.50
CA PHE A 14 3.29 -8.26 12.82
C PHE A 14 2.11 -8.09 13.78
N HIS A 15 2.34 -8.15 15.08
CA HIS A 15 1.30 -7.93 16.09
C HIS A 15 1.74 -6.92 17.13
N ASP A 16 2.96 -7.03 17.68
CA ASP A 16 3.37 -6.17 18.80
C ASP A 16 3.93 -4.80 18.37
N LEU A 17 4.54 -4.70 17.19
CA LEU A 17 5.11 -3.45 16.64
C LEU A 17 4.15 -2.67 15.73
N VAL A 18 2.96 -3.20 15.45
CA VAL A 18 2.04 -2.64 14.45
C VAL A 18 1.20 -1.50 15.03
N ASP A 19 0.88 -0.52 14.20
CA ASP A 19 -0.10 0.51 14.53
C ASP A 19 -1.54 -0.02 14.37
N HIS A 20 -2.12 -0.41 15.50
CA HIS A 20 -3.47 -0.99 15.59
C HIS A 20 -4.59 -0.07 15.09
N ARG A 21 -4.34 1.22 14.87
CA ARG A 21 -5.34 2.13 14.28
C ARG A 21 -5.72 1.72 12.85
N SER A 22 -4.84 1.00 12.17
CA SER A 22 -4.99 0.59 10.77
C SER A 22 -5.48 -0.85 10.58
N ASP A 23 -5.72 -1.61 11.65
CA ASP A 23 -6.02 -3.06 11.59
C ASP A 23 -7.24 -3.41 10.72
N ASN A 24 -8.22 -2.50 10.67
CA ASN A 24 -9.46 -2.68 9.91
C ASN A 24 -9.37 -2.13 8.47
N TRP A 25 -8.22 -1.60 8.05
CA TRP A 25 -8.03 -1.07 6.70
C TRP A 25 -7.84 -2.19 5.70
N PHE A 26 -8.21 -1.93 4.45
CA PHE A 26 -8.15 -2.95 3.42
C PHE A 26 -6.68 -3.37 3.17
N LEU A 27 -6.44 -4.69 3.21
CA LEU A 27 -5.14 -5.35 3.15
C LEU A 27 -4.19 -5.14 4.35
N MET A 28 -4.63 -4.50 5.43
CA MET A 28 -3.75 -4.24 6.59
C MET A 28 -3.88 -5.28 7.72
N SER A 29 -4.93 -6.11 7.72
CA SER A 29 -5.18 -7.11 8.77
C SER A 29 -4.09 -8.19 8.90
N SER A 30 -3.31 -8.42 7.84
CA SER A 30 -2.22 -9.39 7.79
C SER A 30 -1.35 -9.09 6.57
N PRO A 31 -0.04 -9.43 6.57
CA PRO A 31 0.76 -9.37 5.34
C PRO A 31 0.34 -10.41 4.28
N LEU A 32 -0.40 -11.46 4.66
CA LEU A 32 -0.71 -12.58 3.77
C LEU A 32 -1.53 -12.20 2.52
N PRO A 33 -2.63 -11.42 2.62
CA PRO A 33 -3.40 -11.01 1.44
C PRO A 33 -2.54 -10.28 0.39
N SER A 34 -1.69 -9.36 0.82
CA SER A 34 -0.76 -8.62 -0.05
C SER A 34 0.26 -9.54 -0.72
N LEU A 35 0.80 -10.52 0.02
CA LEU A 35 1.71 -11.53 -0.54
C LEU A 35 1.02 -12.42 -1.58
N VAL A 36 -0.24 -12.79 -1.37
CA VAL A 36 -1.03 -13.58 -2.33
C VAL A 36 -1.26 -12.79 -3.62
N ILE A 37 -1.62 -11.50 -3.52
CA ILE A 37 -1.78 -10.63 -4.69
C ILE A 37 -0.46 -10.53 -5.47
N LEU A 38 0.65 -10.30 -4.77
CA LEU A 38 1.97 -10.22 -5.40
C LEU A 38 2.37 -11.54 -6.08
N ALA A 39 2.20 -12.67 -5.39
CA ALA A 39 2.50 -13.99 -5.95
C ALA A 39 1.67 -14.26 -7.21
N THR A 40 0.37 -13.95 -7.16
CA THR A 40 -0.55 -14.11 -8.30
C THR A 40 -0.14 -13.22 -9.47
N TYR A 41 0.24 -11.96 -9.21
CA TYR A 41 0.75 -11.05 -10.22
C TYR A 41 2.02 -11.60 -10.91
N ILE A 42 3.00 -12.07 -10.13
CA ILE A 42 4.24 -12.64 -10.66
C ILE A 42 3.95 -13.88 -11.52
N LEU A 43 3.05 -14.75 -11.08
CA LEU A 43 2.64 -15.93 -11.84
C LEU A 43 1.98 -15.52 -13.17
N PHE A 44 1.07 -14.54 -13.13
CA PHE A 44 0.39 -14.03 -14.32
C PHE A 44 1.40 -13.46 -15.33
N VAL A 45 2.36 -12.63 -14.87
CA VAL A 45 3.39 -12.03 -15.75
C VAL A 45 4.32 -13.10 -16.33
N LYS A 46 4.62 -14.18 -15.59
CA LYS A 46 5.45 -15.28 -16.11
C LYS A 46 4.72 -16.17 -17.12
N ILE A 47 3.45 -16.45 -16.90
CA ILE A 47 2.64 -17.31 -17.78
C ILE A 47 2.13 -16.54 -19.01
N GLY A 48 1.93 -15.22 -18.88
CA GLY A 48 1.40 -14.34 -19.92
C GLY A 48 2.12 -14.46 -21.28
N PRO A 49 3.47 -14.39 -21.36
CA PRO A 49 4.20 -14.53 -22.61
C PRO A 49 3.97 -15.87 -23.31
N LEU A 50 3.85 -16.97 -22.54
CA LEU A 50 3.56 -18.29 -23.09
C LEU A 50 2.13 -18.34 -23.67
N TYR A 51 1.17 -17.76 -22.95
CA TYR A 51 -0.22 -17.66 -23.41
C TYR A 51 -0.38 -16.77 -24.66
N MET A 52 0.42 -15.71 -24.76
CA MET A 52 0.43 -14.78 -25.89
C MET A 52 1.20 -15.30 -27.11
N LYS A 53 1.87 -16.45 -27.01
CA LYS A 53 2.60 -17.06 -28.13
C LYS A 53 1.64 -17.35 -29.29
N GLY A 54 1.89 -16.74 -30.45
CA GLY A 54 1.05 -16.89 -31.63
C GLY A 54 -0.22 -16.04 -31.64
N ARG A 55 -0.39 -15.10 -30.69
CA ARG A 55 -1.49 -14.14 -30.66
C ARG A 55 -0.98 -12.73 -30.98
N PRO A 56 -1.75 -11.91 -31.72
CA PRO A 56 -1.42 -10.50 -31.88
C PRO A 56 -1.55 -9.74 -30.56
N ALA A 57 -0.81 -8.63 -30.43
CA ALA A 57 -0.93 -7.76 -29.26
C ALA A 57 -2.34 -7.15 -29.17
N TYR A 58 -2.88 -7.04 -27.96
CA TYR A 58 -4.16 -6.38 -27.73
C TYR A 58 -4.04 -4.87 -27.91
N ASN A 59 -5.03 -4.26 -28.57
CA ASN A 59 -5.12 -2.80 -28.63
C ASN A 59 -5.80 -2.28 -27.34
N LEU A 60 -4.97 -1.92 -26.36
CA LEU A 60 -5.41 -1.44 -25.05
C LEU A 60 -5.34 0.09 -24.92
N ASN A 61 -5.15 0.83 -26.02
CA ASN A 61 -4.85 2.27 -25.98
C ASN A 61 -5.88 3.08 -25.18
N LYS A 62 -7.17 2.80 -25.38
CA LYS A 62 -8.26 3.48 -24.65
C LYS A 62 -8.26 3.15 -23.16
N ILE A 63 -7.98 1.88 -22.82
CA ILE A 63 -7.92 1.40 -21.43
C ILE A 63 -6.74 2.05 -20.71
N ILE A 64 -5.57 2.09 -21.34
CA ILE A 64 -4.36 2.72 -20.81
C ILE A 64 -4.56 4.23 -20.63
N LEU A 65 -5.19 4.89 -21.60
CA LEU A 65 -5.52 6.31 -21.51
C LEU A 65 -6.39 6.61 -20.28
N PHE A 66 -7.47 5.84 -20.09
CA PHE A 66 -8.36 6.00 -18.94
C PHE A 66 -7.66 5.69 -17.62
N TYR A 67 -6.89 4.61 -17.57
CA TYR A 67 -6.08 4.23 -16.41
C TYR A 67 -5.12 5.35 -16.00
N ASN A 68 -4.35 5.91 -16.94
CA ASN A 68 -3.41 7.00 -16.65
C ASN A 68 -4.13 8.27 -16.19
N PHE A 69 -5.29 8.59 -16.78
CA PHE A 69 -6.10 9.73 -16.35
C PHE A 69 -6.56 9.57 -14.91
N LEU A 70 -7.11 8.40 -14.54
CA LEU A 70 -7.48 8.11 -13.16
C LEU A 70 -6.29 8.17 -12.22
N GLN A 71 -5.14 7.62 -12.63
CA GLN A 71 -3.92 7.65 -11.84
C GLN A 71 -3.46 9.09 -11.56
N ILE A 72 -3.51 10.00 -12.56
CA ILE A 72 -3.19 11.42 -12.36
C ILE A 72 -4.16 12.06 -11.36
N CYS A 73 -5.45 11.78 -11.45
CA CYS A 73 -6.44 12.30 -10.49
C CYS A 73 -6.15 11.80 -9.05
N CYS A 74 -5.88 10.50 -8.88
CA CYS A 74 -5.55 9.92 -7.58
C CYS A 74 -4.25 10.51 -7.01
N CYS A 75 -3.18 10.59 -7.80
CA CYS A 75 -1.92 11.21 -7.38
C CYS A 75 -2.12 12.69 -7.01
N GLY A 76 -2.90 13.44 -7.79
CA GLY A 76 -3.25 14.83 -7.48
C GLY A 76 -3.99 14.96 -6.15
N HIS A 77 -4.93 14.06 -5.87
CA HIS A 77 -5.64 14.01 -4.58
C HIS A 77 -4.71 13.73 -3.41
N ILE A 78 -3.80 12.76 -3.54
CA ILE A 78 -2.81 12.42 -2.49
C ILE A 78 -1.89 13.62 -2.23
N ILE A 79 -1.36 14.25 -3.28
CA ILE A 79 -0.49 15.44 -3.16
C ILE A 79 -1.23 16.58 -2.47
N LYS A 80 -2.48 16.85 -2.85
CA LYS A 80 -3.31 17.88 -2.20
C LYS A 80 -3.47 17.56 -0.70
N SER A 81 -3.84 16.33 -0.36
CA SER A 81 -4.08 15.92 1.02
C SER A 81 -2.80 16.01 1.84
N ALA A 82 -1.69 15.51 1.32
CA ALA A 82 -0.37 15.61 1.94
C ALA A 82 0.04 17.08 2.16
N ALA A 83 -0.16 17.96 1.17
CA ALA A 83 0.17 19.38 1.28
C ALA A 83 -0.67 20.08 2.37
N VAL A 84 -1.99 19.85 2.39
CA VAL A 84 -2.88 20.42 3.41
C VAL A 84 -2.52 19.90 4.80
N LEU A 85 -2.28 18.60 4.95
CA LEU A 85 -1.92 18.00 6.23
C LEU A 85 -0.57 18.53 6.73
N THR A 86 0.44 18.58 5.85
CA THR A 86 1.77 19.13 6.17
C THR A 86 1.69 20.59 6.60
N PHE A 87 0.88 21.40 5.91
CA PHE A 87 0.68 22.81 6.29
C PHE A 87 -0.02 22.95 7.65
N ARG A 88 -0.95 22.04 7.98
CA ARG A 88 -1.67 22.08 9.27
C ARG A 88 -0.84 21.54 10.42
N SER A 89 -0.10 20.45 10.22
CA SER A 89 0.75 19.86 11.25
C SER A 89 2.06 20.61 11.46
N ASN A 90 2.51 21.41 10.48
CA ASN A 90 3.79 22.14 10.49
C ASN A 90 4.95 21.28 11.02
N PRO A 91 5.16 20.08 10.44
CA PRO A 91 6.15 19.15 10.94
C PRO A 91 7.56 19.69 10.68
N ARG A 92 8.54 19.19 11.43
CA ARG A 92 9.94 19.46 11.11
C ARG A 92 10.27 18.76 9.79
N LEU A 93 10.96 19.48 8.89
CA LEU A 93 11.43 18.89 7.62
C LEU A 93 12.41 17.72 7.84
N PHE A 94 13.03 17.67 9.01
CA PHE A 94 14.00 16.65 9.37
C PHE A 94 13.59 16.01 10.70
N CYS A 95 13.62 14.67 10.72
CA CYS A 95 13.39 13.85 11.91
C CYS A 95 12.09 14.17 12.66
N GLU A 96 10.96 14.23 11.95
CA GLU A 96 9.63 14.25 12.58
C GLU A 96 9.24 12.82 12.99
N PRO A 97 8.99 12.55 14.29
CA PRO A 97 8.54 11.23 14.72
C PRO A 97 7.09 10.99 14.29
N VAL A 98 6.73 9.72 14.09
CA VAL A 98 5.35 9.33 13.82
C VAL A 98 4.49 9.59 15.06
N ASN A 99 3.37 10.28 14.89
CA ASN A 99 2.38 10.47 15.95
C ASN A 99 1.36 9.33 15.93
N TYR A 100 1.46 8.43 16.92
CA TYR A 100 0.56 7.28 17.09
C TYR A 100 -0.72 7.61 17.88
N SER A 101 -0.97 8.89 18.20
CA SER A 101 -2.19 9.30 18.91
C SER A 101 -3.44 9.22 18.01
N ASN A 102 -4.62 9.14 18.64
CA ASN A 102 -5.91 9.22 17.93
C ASN A 102 -6.32 10.65 17.56
N ASP A 103 -5.36 11.53 17.35
CA ASP A 103 -5.62 12.89 16.89
C ASP A 103 -6.12 12.87 15.43
N PRO A 104 -7.15 13.67 15.07
CA PRO A 104 -7.71 13.66 13.73
C PRO A 104 -6.71 13.97 12.62
N ILE A 105 -5.67 14.78 12.86
CA ILE A 105 -4.63 15.06 11.86
C ILE A 105 -3.70 13.85 11.72
N ALA A 106 -3.31 13.23 12.83
CA ALA A 106 -2.45 12.04 12.83
C ALA A 106 -3.11 10.84 12.13
N ILE A 107 -4.43 10.65 12.32
CA ILE A 107 -5.20 9.60 11.63
C ILE A 107 -5.29 9.92 10.13
N GLN A 108 -5.61 11.16 9.75
CA GLN A 108 -5.67 11.55 8.33
C GLN A 108 -4.33 11.39 7.60
N ILE A 109 -3.21 11.63 8.28
CA ILE A 109 -1.87 11.37 7.73
C ILE A 109 -1.71 9.86 7.47
N ALA A 110 -2.05 9.02 8.45
CA ALA A 110 -1.96 7.57 8.29
C ALA A 110 -2.90 7.06 7.17
N GLU A 111 -4.12 7.58 7.07
CA GLU A 111 -5.08 7.27 5.99
C GLU A 111 -4.59 7.72 4.62
N THR A 112 -3.85 8.84 4.54
CA THR A 112 -3.26 9.33 3.28
C THR A 112 -2.05 8.49 2.85
N CYS A 113 -1.36 7.87 3.81
CA CYS A 113 -0.25 6.94 3.52
C CYS A 113 -0.72 5.58 3.01
N TRP A 114 -1.94 5.19 3.38
CA TRP A 114 -2.58 3.95 2.95
C TRP A 114 -3.22 4.10 1.57
#